data_AF-F4Y329-F1
#
_entry.id   AF-F4Y329-F1
#
_cell.length_a   1.000
_cell.length_b   1.000
_cell.length_c   1.000
_cell.angle_alpha   90.00
_cell.angle_beta   90.00
_cell.angle_gamma   90.00
#
_symmetry.space_group_name_H-M   'P 1'
#
loop_
_entity.id
_entity.type
_entity.pdbx_description
1 polymer ?
#
loop_
_entity_poly.entity_id
_entity_poly.type
_entity_poly.pdbx_seq_one_letter_code
_entity_poly.pdbx_strand_id
1 'polypeptide(L)' 'MNLSPEEKQELKEHLKAVAQLLYRHTPPGNKQRFEDIETTLRDYIQEEVSPEIAKFFFQKSVK' A
#
# COMPACT_ATOMS: atom_id res chain seq x y z
N MET A 1 2.67 -17.21 1.88
CA MET A 1 2.71 -17.01 3.34
C MET A 1 1.73 -17.98 3.98
N ASN A 2 2.11 -18.67 5.05
CA ASN A 2 1.17 -19.48 5.81
C ASN A 2 0.69 -18.69 7.02
N LEU A 3 -0.20 -17.72 6.78
CA LEU A 3 -0.79 -16.87 7.82
C LEU A 3 -1.98 -17.56 8.48
N SER A 4 -2.14 -17.38 9.78
CA SER A 4 -3.36 -17.76 10.51
C SER A 4 -4.57 -16.99 9.98
N PRO A 5 -5.81 -17.44 10.25
CA PRO A 5 -7.01 -16.68 9.91
C PRO A 5 -7.00 -15.25 10.47
N GLU A 6 -6.52 -15.07 11.69
CA GLU A 6 -6.42 -13.80 12.39
C GLU A 6 -5.40 -12.87 11.72
N GLU A 7 -4.19 -13.38 11.43
CA GLU A 7 -3.16 -12.63 10.72
C GLU A 7 -3.60 -12.23 9.31
N LYS A 8 -4.37 -13.07 8.62
CA LYS A 8 -4.97 -12.72 7.32
C LYS A 8 -5.98 -11.58 7.45
N GLN A 9 -6.76 -11.55 8.53
CA GLN A 9 -7.74 -10.52 8.77
C GLN A 9 -7.06 -9.18 9.09
N GLU A 10 -6.08 -9.20 9.99
CA GLU A 10 -5.26 -8.03 10.33
C GLU A 10 -4.58 -7.46 9.07
N LEU A 11 -3.94 -8.31 8.26
CA LEU A 11 -3.34 -7.88 7.00
C LEU A 11 -4.37 -7.22 6.06
N LYS A 12 -5.57 -7.78 5.92
CA LYS A 12 -6.63 -7.19 5.09
C LYS A 12 -7.08 -5.83 5.60
N GLU A 13 -7.21 -5.66 6.90
CA GLU A 13 -7.62 -4.40 7.52
C GLU A 13 -6.60 -3.29 7.26
N HIS A 14 -5.31 -3.59 7.46
CA HIS A 14 -4.23 -2.64 7.17
C HIS A 14 -4.16 -2.30 5.67
N LEU A 15 -4.21 -3.29 4.78
CA LEU A 15 -4.18 -3.05 3.35
C LEU A 15 -5.39 -2.25 2.87
N LYS A 16 -6.57 -2.47 3.44
CA LYS A 16 -7.78 -1.68 3.14
C LYS A 16 -7.61 -0.23 3.57
N ALA A 17 -7.05 0.02 4.76
CA ALA A 17 -6.79 1.37 5.24
C ALA A 17 -5.79 2.11 4.34
N VAL A 18 -4.70 1.44 3.94
CA VAL A 18 -3.72 1.99 2.99
C VAL A 18 -4.40 2.31 1.65
N ALA A 19 -5.14 1.38 1.07
CA ALA A 19 -5.82 1.59 -0.21
C ALA A 19 -6.81 2.78 -0.18
N GLN A 20 -7.57 2.92 0.90
CA GLN A 20 -8.48 4.05 1.09
C GLN A 20 -7.73 5.39 1.15
N LEU A 21 -6.57 5.42 1.83
CA LEU A 21 -5.73 6.61 1.89
C LEU A 21 -5.23 6.99 0.50
N LEU A 22 -4.64 6.05 -0.24
CA LEU A 22 -4.11 6.28 -1.59
C LEU A 22 -5.22 6.74 -2.56
N TYR A 23 -6.39 6.09 -2.53
CA TYR A 23 -7.53 6.47 -3.37
C TYR A 23 -8.08 7.87 -3.03
N ARG A 24 -8.10 8.24 -1.75
CA ARG A 24 -8.53 9.59 -1.34
C ARG A 24 -7.66 10.67 -1.96
N HIS A 25 -6.35 10.44 -2.04
CA HIS A 25 -5.36 11.34 -2.65
C HIS A 25 -5.20 11.18 -4.17
N THR A 26 -5.92 10.25 -4.81
CA THR A 26 -5.95 10.15 -6.27
C THR A 26 -6.66 11.39 -6.87
N PRO A 27 -6.07 12.07 -7.88
CA PRO A 27 -6.69 13.23 -8.51
C PRO A 27 -8.08 12.91 -9.09
N PRO A 28 -9.06 13.83 -9.04
CA PRO A 28 -10.40 13.58 -9.58
C PRO A 28 -10.40 13.12 -11.05
N GLY A 29 -9.50 13.65 -11.87
CA GLY A 29 -9.33 13.25 -13.27
C GLY A 29 -8.93 11.78 -13.44
N ASN A 30 -8.20 11.22 -12.47
CA ASN A 30 -7.69 9.86 -12.51
C ASN A 30 -8.63 8.84 -11.83
N LYS A 31 -9.82 9.27 -11.36
CA LYS A 31 -10.82 8.39 -10.72
C LYS A 31 -11.86 7.82 -11.70
N GLN A 32 -11.73 8.10 -13.00
CA GLN A 32 -12.76 7.79 -13.99
C GLN A 32 -12.58 6.40 -14.61
N ARG A 33 -11.33 5.99 -14.87
CA ARG A 33 -11.03 4.68 -15.48
C ARG A 33 -10.20 3.86 -14.51
N PHE A 34 -10.44 2.55 -14.54
CA PHE A 34 -9.69 1.59 -13.74
C PHE A 34 -8.18 1.70 -13.95
N GLU A 35 -7.74 1.86 -15.20
CA GLU A 35 -6.33 1.99 -15.58
C GLU A 35 -5.67 3.23 -14.95
N ASP A 36 -6.36 4.36 -14.95
CA ASP A 36 -5.85 5.61 -14.36
C ASP A 36 -5.75 5.49 -12.83
N ILE A 37 -6.73 4.83 -12.20
CA ILE A 37 -6.72 4.53 -10.76
C ILE A 37 -5.54 3.61 -10.44
N GLU A 38 -5.40 2.50 -11.17
CA GLU A 38 -4.35 1.50 -10.92
C GLU A 38 -2.96 2.10 -11.08
N THR A 39 -2.72 2.84 -12.15
CA THR A 39 -1.43 3.51 -12.40
C THR A 39 -1.12 4.50 -11.28
N THR A 40 -2.08 5.35 -10.91
CA THR A 40 -1.87 6.33 -9.82
C THR A 40 -1.61 5.66 -8.48
N LEU A 41 -2.34 4.59 -8.15
CA LEU A 41 -2.11 3.85 -6.91
C LEU A 41 -0.76 3.14 -6.90
N ARG A 42 -0.32 2.61 -8.04
CA ARG A 42 1.01 2.01 -8.19
C ARG A 42 2.12 3.02 -7.94
N ASP A 43 2.00 4.22 -8.50
CA ASP A 43 2.98 5.30 -8.29
C ASP A 43 3.07 5.64 -6.78
N TYR A 44 1.93 5.83 -6.11
CA TYR A 44 1.92 6.07 -4.66
C TYR A 44 2.45 4.89 -3.83
N ILE A 45 2.23 3.65 -4.25
CA ILE A 45 2.82 2.48 -3.58
C ILE A 45 4.36 2.54 -3.68
N GLN A 46 4.89 2.97 -4.82
CA GLN A 46 6.33 3.06 -5.03
C GLN A 46 6.96 4.21 -4.25
N GLU A 47 6.28 5.37 -4.21
CA GLU A 47 6.77 6.59 -3.57
C GLU A 47 6.60 6.62 -2.06
N GLU A 48 5.47 6.10 -1.53
CA GLU A 48 5.09 6.29 -0.12
C GLU A 48 5.10 4.97 0.67
N VAL A 49 4.57 3.88 0.10
CA VAL A 49 4.40 2.61 0.85
C VAL A 49 5.69 1.79 0.87
N SER A 50 6.33 1.66 -0.29
CA SER A 50 7.52 0.83 -0.45
C SER A 50 8.69 1.29 0.44
N PRO A 51 8.97 2.60 0.59
CA PRO A 51 10.01 3.06 1.51
C PRO A 51 9.73 2.73 2.98
N GLU A 52 8.49 2.81 3.45
CA GLU A 52 8.13 2.43 4.82
C GLU A 52 8.40 0.95 5.09
N ILE A 53 8.08 0.08 4.13
CA ILE A 53 8.43 -1.35 4.21
C ILE A 53 9.95 -1.51 4.17
N ALA A 54 10.65 -0.76 3.31
CA ALA A 54 12.10 -0.85 3.18
C ALA A 54 12.85 -0.51 4.47
N LYS A 55 12.33 0.40 5.30
CA LYS A 55 12.90 0.72 6.63
C LYS A 55 13.06 -0.50 7.51
N PHE A 56 12.15 -1.49 7.42
CA PHE A 56 12.28 -2.74 8.15
C PHE A 56 13.58 -3.48 7.81
N PHE A 57 13.97 -3.51 6.53
CA PHE A 57 15.22 -4.15 6.10
C PHE A 57 16.44 -3.36 6.56
N PHE A 58 16.41 -2.02 6.49
CA PHE A 58 17.54 -1.19 6.92
C PHE A 58 17.79 -1.29 8.43
N GLN A 59 16.73 -1.34 9.25
CA GLN A 59 16.85 -1.59 10.68
C GLN A 59 17.49 -2.95 11.01
N LYS A 60 17.35 -3.94 10.13
CA LYS A 60 17.99 -5.26 10.29
C LYS A 60 19.45 -5.28 9.82
N SER A 61 19.84 -4.37 8.93
CA SER A 61 21.21 -4.24 8.41
C SER A 61 22.15 -3.44 9.31
N VAL A 62 21.63 -2.64 10.24
CA VAL A 62 22.41 -2.01 11.31
C VAL A 62 22.47 -3.00 12.48
N LYS A 63 23.34 -4.00 12.35
CA LYS A 63 23.76 -4.89 13.44
C LYS A 63 25.25 -5.14 13.34
#